data_AF-A0A972QY34-F1
#
_entry.id   AF-A0A972QY34-F1
#
_cell.length_a   1.000
_cell.length_b   1.000
_cell.length_c   1.000
_cell.angle_alpha   90.00
_cell.angle_beta   90.00
_cell.angle_gamma   90.00
#
_symmetry.space_group_name_H-M   'P 1'
#
loop_
_entity.id
_entity.type
_entity.pdbx_description
1 polymer ?
#
loop_
_entity_poly.entity_id
_entity_poly.type
_entity_poly.pdbx_seq_one_letter_code
_entity_poly.pdbx_strand_id
1 'polypeptide(L)'
;MTQDNLSEVEIGPHINRIRLYVVEEQEILREAYKAVLPLQPDIDVKAISGDSNINAIISVLSVIEADVLLLGMRALQPDTVAELEIIRE
;
A
#
# COMPACT_ATOMS: atom_id res chain seq x y z
N MET A 1 21.46 -43.06 -21.72
CA MET A 1 20.02 -42.78 -21.89
C MET A 1 19.65 -41.78 -20.83
N THR A 2 19.68 -40.50 -21.20
CA THR A 2 19.32 -39.37 -20.34
C THR A 2 17.83 -39.17 -20.48
N GLN A 3 17.09 -39.23 -19.38
CA GLN A 3 15.74 -38.69 -19.34
C GLN A 3 15.76 -37.52 -18.37
N ASP A 4 15.88 -36.34 -18.97
CA ASP A 4 15.39 -35.09 -18.40
C ASP A 4 13.92 -35.29 -18.05
N ASN A 5 13.58 -35.08 -16.78
CA ASN A 5 12.21 -34.87 -16.35
C ASN A 5 12.22 -33.63 -15.45
N LEU A 6 12.46 -32.48 -16.08
CA LEU A 6 12.09 -31.20 -15.51
C LEU A 6 10.57 -31.10 -15.64
N SER A 7 9.89 -31.30 -14.52
CA SER A 7 8.50 -30.87 -14.36
C SER A 7 8.36 -29.44 -14.86
N GLU A 8 7.48 -29.20 -15.83
CA GLU A 8 7.03 -27.88 -16.23
C GLU A 8 6.60 -27.11 -14.99
N VAL A 9 7.46 -26.21 -14.51
CA VAL A 9 7.04 -25.17 -13.60
C VAL A 9 6.35 -24.14 -14.48
N GLU A 10 5.02 -24.17 -14.54
CA GLU A 10 4.25 -23.01 -14.98
C GLU A 10 4.56 -21.86 -14.03
N ILE A 11 5.60 -21.08 -14.36
CA ILE A 11 5.81 -19.77 -13.76
C ILE A 11 4.80 -18.85 -14.45
N GLY A 12 3.54 -18.90 -13.99
CA GLY A 12 2.61 -17.81 -14.20
C GLY A 12 3.27 -16.50 -13.77
N PRO A 13 2.88 -15.34 -14.33
CA PRO A 13 3.56 -14.07 -14.03
C PRO A 13 3.69 -13.91 -12.52
N HIS A 14 4.91 -13.67 -12.03
CA HIS A 14 5.12 -13.26 -10.66
C HIS A 14 4.36 -11.94 -10.48
N ILE A 15 3.13 -12.02 -9.99
CA ILE A 15 2.34 -10.82 -9.67
C ILE A 15 3.01 -10.25 -8.42
N ASN A 16 3.96 -9.34 -8.64
CA ASN A 16 4.52 -8.57 -7.55
C ASN A 16 3.40 -7.65 -7.06
N ARG A 17 2.74 -8.06 -5.97
CA ARG A 17 1.58 -7.33 -5.43
C ARG A 17 2.07 -5.98 -4.94
N ILE A 18 1.38 -4.92 -5.33
CA ILE A 18 1.65 -3.56 -4.89
C ILE A 18 1.31 -3.49 -3.40
N ARG A 19 2.32 -3.22 -2.57
CA ARG A 19 2.18 -3.09 -1.12
C ARG A 19 1.62 -1.70 -0.81
N LEU A 20 0.37 -1.66 -0.37
CA LEU A 20 -0.39 -0.43 -0.24
C LEU A 20 -0.58 -0.06 1.24
N TYR A 21 -0.24 1.18 1.58
CA TYR A 21 -0.66 1.82 2.82
C TYR A 21 -1.75 2.86 2.52
N VAL A 22 -2.89 2.77 3.19
CA VAL A 22 -3.99 3.75 3.05
C VAL A 22 -4.08 4.62 4.31
N VAL A 23 -4.18 5.92 4.12
CA VAL A 23 -4.46 6.90 5.17
C VAL A 23 -5.68 7.69 4.73
N GLU A 24 -6.79 7.56 5.45
CA GLU A 24 -8.07 8.18 5.06
C GLU A 24 -8.80 8.68 6.30
N GLU A 25 -9.07 9.98 6.37
CA GLU A 25 -9.70 10.64 7.53
C GLU A 25 -11.18 10.22 7.70
N GLN A 26 -11.88 9.99 6.60
CA GLN A 26 -13.30 9.65 6.61
C GLN A 26 -13.52 8.16 6.86
N GLU A 27 -14.15 7.84 7.99
CA GLU A 27 -14.40 6.45 8.40
C GLU A 27 -15.14 5.63 7.34
N ILE A 28 -16.16 6.20 6.70
CA ILE A 28 -16.93 5.49 5.68
C ILE A 28 -16.08 5.08 4.47
N LEU A 29 -15.11 5.90 4.08
CA LEU A 29 -14.18 5.58 3.00
C LEU A 29 -13.15 4.54 3.45
N ARG A 30 -12.65 4.61 4.69
CA ARG A 30 -11.79 3.55 5.26
C ARG A 30 -12.46 2.19 5.24
N GLU A 31 -13.73 2.11 5.63
CA GLU A 31 -14.47 0.84 5.60
C GLU A 31 -14.67 0.33 4.17
N ALA A 32 -14.92 1.22 3.21
CA ALA A 32 -14.97 0.84 1.80
C ALA A 32 -13.61 0.28 1.30
N TYR A 33 -12.49 0.93 1.66
CA TYR A 33 -11.16 0.45 1.30
C TYR A 33 -10.82 -0.91 1.93
N LYS A 34 -11.15 -1.11 3.20
CA LYS A 34 -11.00 -2.41 3.90
C LYS A 34 -11.79 -3.53 3.20
N ALA A 35 -12.97 -3.23 2.67
CA ALA A 35 -13.82 -4.21 2.00
C ALA A 35 -13.36 -4.53 0.56
N VAL A 36 -12.89 -3.54 -0.19
CA VAL A 36 -12.68 -3.66 -1.65
C VAL A 36 -11.22 -3.95 -2.03
N LEU A 37 -10.25 -3.33 -1.37
CA LEU A 37 -8.83 -3.45 -1.77
C LEU A 37 -8.26 -4.86 -1.60
N PRO A 38 -8.55 -5.62 -0.53
CA PRO A 38 -8.05 -6.99 -0.40
C PRO A 38 -8.58 -7.97 -1.45
N LEU A 39 -9.66 -7.60 -2.17
CA LEU A 39 -10.22 -8.40 -3.27
C LEU A 39 -9.40 -8.27 -4.56
N GLN A 40 -8.51 -7.29 -4.66
CA GLN A 40 -7.67 -7.09 -5.85
C GLN A 40 -6.46 -8.04 -5.80
N PRO A 41 -6.25 -8.89 -6.82
CA PRO A 41 -5.21 -9.90 -6.80
C PRO A 41 -3.79 -9.33 -6.84
N ASP A 42 -3.65 -8.08 -7.30
CA ASP A 42 -2.42 -7.33 -7.49
C ASP A 42 -2.13 -6.34 -6.36
N ILE A 43 -3.00 -6.23 -5.34
CA ILE A 43 -2.80 -5.36 -4.19
C ILE A 43 -2.55 -6.20 -2.94
N ASP A 44 -1.60 -5.76 -2.11
CA ASP A 44 -1.34 -6.24 -0.76
C ASP A 44 -1.47 -5.08 0.23
N VAL A 45 -2.61 -4.99 0.91
CA VAL A 45 -2.87 -3.91 1.87
C VAL A 45 -2.08 -4.15 3.16
N LYS A 46 -1.04 -3.35 3.39
CA LYS A 46 -0.19 -3.44 4.58
C LYS A 46 -0.80 -2.78 5.80
N ALA A 47 -1.46 -1.65 5.62
CA ALA A 47 -2.11 -0.91 6.69
C ALA A 47 -3.22 0.00 6.17
N ILE A 48 -4.18 0.30 7.04
CA ILE A 48 -5.20 1.33 6.83
C ILE A 48 -5.28 2.16 8.12
N SER A 49 -5.05 3.47 8.03
CA SER A 49 -5.06 4.41 9.16
C SER A 49 -6.11 5.51 8.95
N GLY A 50 -6.64 6.04 10.05
CA GLY A 50 -7.42 7.28 10.07
C GLY A 50 -6.64 8.51 10.50
N ASP A 51 -5.40 8.32 10.96
CA ASP A 51 -4.53 9.40 11.41
C ASP A 51 -3.71 9.92 10.22
N SER A 52 -4.05 11.12 9.75
CA SER A 52 -3.38 11.83 8.67
C SER A 52 -2.19 12.69 9.13
N ASN A 53 -1.83 12.66 10.42
CA ASN A 53 -0.66 13.35 10.92
C ASN A 53 0.62 12.77 10.30
N ILE A 54 1.48 13.63 9.74
CA ILE A 54 2.69 13.20 9.04
C ILE A 54 3.62 12.34 9.89
N ASN A 55 3.76 12.63 11.19
CA ASN A 55 4.63 11.83 12.07
C ASN A 55 4.06 10.43 12.31
N ALA A 56 2.72 10.30 12.36
CA ALA A 56 2.05 9.01 12.46
C ALA A 56 2.27 8.20 11.17
N ILE A 57 2.14 8.84 10.01
CA ILE A 57 2.39 8.22 8.70
C ILE A 57 3.84 7.73 8.60
N ILE A 58 4.82 8.58 8.93
CA ILE A 58 6.25 8.22 8.92
C ILE A 58 6.52 7.06 9.89
N SER A 59 5.94 7.10 11.09
CA SER A 59 6.10 6.02 12.07
C SER A 59 5.62 4.68 11.53
N VAL A 60 4.49 4.67 10.83
CA VAL A 60 3.98 3.45 10.18
C VAL A 60 4.87 3.02 9.03
N LEU A 61 5.27 3.93 8.14
CA LEU A 61 6.17 3.64 7.01
C LEU A 61 7.55 3.12 7.45
N SER A 62 8.02 3.48 8.66
CA SER A 62 9.28 2.94 9.20
C SER A 62 9.21 1.47 9.63
N VAL A 63 8.00 0.92 9.80
CA VAL A 63 7.78 -0.47 10.24
C VAL A 63 7.13 -1.35 9.17
N ILE A 64 6.47 -0.76 8.17
CA ILE A 64 5.89 -1.49 7.04
C ILE A 64 6.63 -1.17 5.76
N GLU A 65 6.85 -2.19 4.93
CA GLU A 65 7.31 -1.96 3.56
C GLU A 65 6.10 -1.71 2.66
N ALA A 66 5.88 -0.45 2.28
CA ALA A 66 4.85 -0.05 1.33
C ALA A 66 5.50 0.50 0.04
N ASP A 67 4.94 0.14 -1.10
CA ASP A 67 5.30 0.69 -2.41
C ASP A 67 4.53 1.98 -2.72
N VAL A 68 3.30 2.07 -2.19
CA VAL A 68 2.38 3.18 -2.45
C VAL A 68 1.70 3.60 -1.15
N LEU A 69 1.66 4.92 -0.93
CA LEU A 69 0.82 5.58 0.07
C LEU A 69 -0.39 6.20 -0.64
N LEU A 70 -1.60 5.73 -0.31
CA LEU A 70 -2.86 6.36 -0.71
C LEU A 70 -3.33 7.29 0.41
N LEU A 71 -3.32 8.59 0.15
CA LEU A 71 -3.68 9.63 1.13
C LEU A 71 -5.02 10.28 0.75
N GLY A 72 -6.08 9.94 1.49
CA GLY A 72 -7.39 10.57 1.43
C GLY A 72 -7.56 11.59 2.55
N MET A 73 -7.73 12.86 2.19
CA MET A 73 -7.84 13.96 3.15
C MET A 73 -8.86 14.99 2.69
N ARG A 74 -9.59 15.57 3.64
CA ARG A 74 -10.71 16.47 3.34
C ARG A 74 -10.26 17.79 2.69
N ALA A 75 -9.08 18.27 3.05
CA ALA A 75 -8.47 19.47 2.48
C ALA A 75 -6.95 19.30 2.46
N LEU A 76 -6.36 19.40 1.27
CA LEU A 76 -4.91 19.54 1.12
C LEU A 76 -4.52 20.91 1.66
N GLN A 77 -3.91 20.95 2.85
CA GLN A 77 -3.29 22.18 3.33
C GLN A 77 -2.05 22.44 2.47
N PRO A 78 -1.70 23.70 2.18
CA PRO A 78 -0.49 24.02 1.42
C PRO A 78 0.77 23.34 1.97
N ASP A 79 0.82 23.19 3.30
CA ASP A 79 1.95 22.60 4.01
C ASP A 79 2.02 21.08 3.88
N THR A 80 0.91 20.39 3.57
CA THR A 80 0.88 18.94 3.42
C THR A 80 1.82 18.47 2.31
N VAL A 81 1.89 19.19 1.19
CA VAL A 81 2.81 18.81 0.10
C VAL A 81 4.26 18.93 0.53
N ALA A 82 4.60 19.98 1.29
CA ALA A 82 5.95 20.17 1.82
C ALA A 82 6.30 19.10 2.88
N GLU A 83 5.35 18.71 3.72
CA GLU A 83 5.53 17.64 4.69
C GLU A 83 5.74 16.27 4.02
N LEU A 84 5.07 16.00 2.91
CA LEU A 84 5.22 14.75 2.14
C LEU A 84 6.58 14.64 1.44
N GLU A 85 7.31 15.74 1.21
CA GLU A 85 8.67 15.68 0.68
C GLU A 85 9.61 14.92 1.62
N ILE A 86 9.36 14.92 2.93
CA ILE A 86 10.14 14.17 3.92
C ILE A 86 10.07 12.65 3.67
N ILE A 87 8.98 12.16 3.06
CA ILE A 87 8.79 10.74 2.75
C ILE A 87 9.55 10.32 1.47
N ARG A 88 9.99 11.27 0.63
CA ARG A 88 10.61 10.97 -0.67
C ARG A 88 12.10 10.60 -0.58
N GLU A 89 12.77 10.83 0.55
CA GLU A 89 14.19 10.49 0.80
C GLU A 89 14.36 9.11 1.46
#